data_AF-A0A843BAX3-F1
#
_entry.id   AF-A0A843BAX3-F1
#
_cell.length_a   1.000
_cell.length_b   1.000
_cell.length_c   1.000
_cell.angle_alpha   90.00
_cell.angle_beta   90.00
_cell.angle_gamma   90.00
#
_symmetry.space_group_name_H-M   'P 1'
#
loop_
_entity.id
_entity.type
_entity.pdbx_description
1 polymer ?
#
loop_
_entity_poly.entity_id
_entity_poly.type
_entity_poly.pdbx_seq_one_letter_code
_entity_poly.pdbx_strand_id
1 'polypeptide(L)'
;MVSLYSDGNPRTISWAIRTPLETLLQRRAQAGMYRDRITPMQARFVALHVGLFWGIGVFAVRNGGAVQFMIDDPAMMSYLESRSSGDAFIDGRMRSIDLLIGQRSLDVSVYGIESSENVATPLLERTGSATNAVDAPSP
;
A
#
# COMPACT_ATOMS: atom_id res chain seq x y z
N MET A 1 3.66 6.40 -15.87
CA MET A 1 2.73 6.63 -14.75
C MET A 1 2.46 5.30 -14.08
N VAL A 2 2.42 5.27 -12.74
CA VAL A 2 2.12 4.06 -11.97
C VAL A 2 0.96 4.33 -11.02
N SER A 3 0.13 3.32 -10.80
CA SER A 3 -1.00 3.40 -9.86
C SER A 3 -0.71 2.50 -8.66
N LEU A 4 -0.78 3.06 -7.46
CA LEU A 4 -0.61 2.36 -6.19
C LEU A 4 -1.97 2.18 -5.53
N TYR A 5 -2.38 0.93 -5.40
CA TYR A 5 -3.53 0.52 -4.61
C TYR A 5 -3.01 -0.04 -3.28
N SER A 6 -3.73 0.22 -2.20
CA SER A 6 -3.38 -0.32 -0.88
C SER A 6 -4.62 -0.55 -0.05
N ASP A 7 -4.58 -1.57 0.80
CA ASP A 7 -5.60 -1.80 1.82
C ASP A 7 -4.98 -2.49 3.03
N GLY A 8 -5.67 -2.42 4.17
CA GLY A 8 -5.14 -2.92 5.41
C GLY A 8 -6.19 -3.15 6.47
N ASN A 9 -5.95 -4.18 7.29
CA ASN A 9 -6.68 -4.44 8.52
C ASN A 9 -5.68 -4.69 9.66
N PRO A 10 -6.16 -4.88 10.91
CA PRO A 10 -5.27 -5.07 12.07
C PRO A 10 -4.34 -6.29 11.98
N ARG A 11 -4.52 -7.19 11.01
CA ARG A 11 -3.73 -8.43 10.85
C ARG A 11 -2.88 -8.46 9.59
N THR A 12 -3.32 -7.82 8.53
CA THR A 12 -2.71 -7.91 7.20
C THR A 12 -2.72 -6.54 6.53
N ILE A 13 -1.67 -6.26 5.78
CA ILE A 13 -1.62 -5.19 4.78
C ILE A 13 -1.41 -5.79 3.40
N SER A 14 -1.94 -5.12 2.39
CA SER A 14 -1.74 -5.47 1.00
C SER A 14 -1.58 -4.21 0.16
N TRP A 15 -0.88 -4.37 -0.95
CA TRP A 15 -0.73 -3.34 -1.95
C TRP A 15 -0.58 -3.94 -3.33
N ALA A 16 -0.94 -3.16 -4.33
CA ALA A 16 -0.71 -3.47 -5.73
C ALA A 16 -0.09 -2.26 -6.42
N ILE A 17 0.96 -2.47 -7.19
CA ILE A 17 1.53 -1.44 -8.06
C ILE A 17 1.27 -1.83 -9.50
N ARG A 18 0.42 -1.06 -10.17
CA ARG A 18 0.15 -1.20 -11.60
C ARG A 18 1.10 -0.30 -12.37
N THR A 19 1.89 -0.92 -13.23
CA THR A 19 2.76 -0.27 -14.21
C THR A 19 2.18 -0.48 -15.61
N PRO A 20 2.73 0.16 -16.66
CA PRO A 20 2.32 -0.12 -18.04
C PRO A 20 2.57 -1.57 -18.48
N LEU A 21 3.47 -2.30 -17.81
CA LEU A 21 3.88 -3.65 -18.20
C LEU A 21 3.15 -4.73 -17.42
N GLU A 22 2.93 -4.48 -16.13
CA GLU A 22 2.42 -5.51 -15.21
C GLU A 22 1.77 -4.91 -13.96
N THR A 23 1.08 -5.77 -13.21
CA THR A 23 0.59 -5.45 -11.86
C THR A 23 1.32 -6.31 -10.83
N LEU A 24 2.07 -5.65 -9.94
CA LEU A 24 2.80 -6.28 -8.86
C LEU A 24 1.93 -6.34 -7.61
N LEU A 25 1.44 -7.53 -7.26
CA LEU A 25 0.58 -7.77 -6.09
C LEU A 25 1.40 -8.25 -4.90
N GLN A 26 1.14 -7.69 -3.72
CA GLN A 26 1.82 -8.08 -2.48
C GLN A 26 0.88 -8.04 -1.28
N ARG A 27 1.16 -8.92 -0.30
CA ARG A 27 0.53 -8.93 1.01
C ARG A 27 1.54 -9.29 2.08
N ARG A 28 1.38 -8.74 3.29
CA ARG A 28 2.19 -9.09 4.46
C ARG A 28 1.33 -9.11 5.70
N ALA A 29 1.66 -10.01 6.62
CA ALA A 29 1.14 -9.94 7.98
C ALA A 29 1.62 -8.63 8.63
N GLN A 30 0.79 -8.04 9.47
CA GLN A 30 1.18 -6.90 10.28
C GLN A 30 2.38 -7.26 11.16
N ALA A 31 3.27 -6.28 11.33
CA ALA A 31 4.37 -6.37 12.27
C ALA A 31 3.83 -6.63 13.69
N GLY A 32 4.58 -7.35 14.51
CA GLY A 32 4.13 -7.75 15.85
C GLY A 32 3.70 -6.58 16.74
N MET A 33 4.31 -5.40 16.56
CA MET A 33 3.93 -4.19 17.30
C MET A 33 2.58 -3.59 16.87
N TYR A 34 2.09 -3.90 15.67
CA TYR A 34 0.83 -3.37 15.12
C TYR A 34 -0.30 -4.40 15.09
N ARG A 35 0.03 -5.69 15.06
CA ARG A 35 -0.93 -6.78 14.95
C ARG A 35 -1.98 -6.71 16.07
N ASP A 36 -3.26 -6.64 15.67
CA ASP A 36 -4.42 -6.53 16.56
C ASP A 36 -4.37 -5.32 17.52
N ARG A 37 -3.53 -4.31 17.22
CA ARG A 37 -3.32 -3.11 18.06
C ARG A 37 -3.63 -1.79 17.36
N ILE A 38 -3.82 -1.80 16.05
CA ILE A 38 -4.14 -0.62 15.26
C ILE A 38 -5.53 -0.76 14.65
N THR A 39 -6.18 0.37 14.36
CA THR A 39 -7.49 0.39 13.70
C THR A 39 -7.36 0.03 12.21
N PRO A 40 -8.47 -0.36 11.53
CA PRO A 40 -8.46 -0.55 10.08
C PRO A 40 -7.96 0.69 9.32
N MET A 41 -8.36 1.90 9.73
CA MET A 41 -7.89 3.14 9.12
C MET A 41 -6.37 3.31 9.29
N GLN A 42 -5.84 3.11 10.49
CA GLN A 42 -4.40 3.15 10.74
C GLN A 42 -3.67 2.09 9.90
N ALA A 43 -4.24 0.89 9.74
CA ALA A 43 -3.67 -0.17 8.92
C ALA A 43 -3.61 0.19 7.43
N ARG A 44 -4.61 0.90 6.90
CA ARG A 44 -4.59 1.42 5.51
C ARG A 44 -3.47 2.43 5.29
N PHE A 45 -3.22 3.33 6.24
CA PHE A 45 -2.06 4.24 6.17
C PHE A 45 -0.71 3.50 6.28
N VAL A 46 -0.65 2.42 7.06
CA VAL A 46 0.52 1.52 7.05
C VAL A 46 0.68 0.87 5.67
N ALA A 47 -0.39 0.36 5.07
CA ALA A 47 -0.36 -0.28 3.77
C ALA A 47 0.10 0.68 2.66
N LEU A 48 -0.40 1.92 2.64
CA LEU A 48 0.02 2.96 1.69
C LEU A 48 1.52 3.29 1.83
N HIS A 49 1.97 3.53 3.06
CA HIS A 49 3.38 3.82 3.34
C HIS A 49 4.30 2.66 2.92
N VAL A 50 3.95 1.43 3.30
CA VAL A 50 4.73 0.23 2.96
C VAL A 50 4.69 -0.04 1.45
N GLY A 51 3.54 0.14 0.81
CA GLY A 51 3.38 -0.04 -0.63
C GLY A 51 4.26 0.93 -1.43
N LEU A 52 4.29 2.21 -1.06
CA LEU A 52 5.17 3.20 -1.66
C LEU A 52 6.64 2.87 -1.43
N PHE A 53 7.03 2.59 -0.16
CA PHE A 53 8.41 2.26 0.19
C PHE A 53 8.91 1.02 -0.56
N TRP A 54 8.09 -0.04 -0.61
CA TRP A 54 8.42 -1.26 -1.34
C TRP A 54 8.50 -1.00 -2.84
N GLY A 55 7.56 -0.23 -3.41
CA GLY A 55 7.56 0.14 -4.82
C GLY A 55 8.82 0.86 -5.27
N ILE A 56 9.34 1.74 -4.42
CA ILE A 56 10.65 2.38 -4.62
C ILE A 56 11.76 1.33 -4.55
N GLY A 57 11.74 0.46 -3.53
CA GLY A 57 12.77 -0.57 -3.31
C GLY A 57 12.89 -1.61 -4.42
N VAL A 58 11.80 -1.92 -5.11
CA VAL A 58 11.81 -2.83 -6.28
C VAL A 58 11.87 -2.10 -7.62
N PHE A 59 12.11 -0.78 -7.61
CA PHE A 59 12.21 0.07 -8.81
C PHE A 59 10.94 0.15 -9.67
N ALA A 60 9.78 -0.26 -9.13
CA ALA A 60 8.48 -0.06 -9.78
C ALA A 60 8.08 1.42 -9.76
N VAL A 61 8.46 2.13 -8.69
CA VAL A 61 8.37 3.59 -8.57
C VAL A 61 9.76 4.17 -8.76
N ARG A 62 9.95 5.00 -9.80
CA ARG A 62 11.24 5.63 -10.11
C ARG A 62 11.33 7.03 -9.50
N ASN A 63 12.54 7.47 -9.16
CA ASN A 63 12.80 8.86 -8.78
C ASN A 63 12.28 9.81 -9.88
N GLY A 64 11.65 10.92 -9.50
CA GLY A 64 11.05 11.86 -10.46
C GLY A 64 9.79 11.34 -11.14
N GLY A 65 9.32 10.14 -10.80
CA GLY A 65 8.17 9.50 -11.45
C GLY A 65 6.83 9.98 -10.91
N ALA A 66 5.81 9.88 -11.76
CA ALA A 66 4.42 10.13 -11.38
C ALA A 66 3.74 8.88 -10.79
N VAL A 67 3.18 9.02 -9.59
CA VAL A 67 2.47 7.99 -8.84
C VAL A 67 1.05 8.46 -8.54
N GLN A 68 0.07 7.61 -8.85
CA GLN A 68 -1.32 7.82 -8.49
C GLN A 68 -1.68 6.94 -7.30
N PHE A 69 -2.11 7.54 -6.19
CA PHE A 69 -2.69 6.80 -5.07
C PHE A 69 -4.17 6.54 -5.36
N MET A 70 -4.56 5.28 -5.40
CA MET A 70 -5.92 4.84 -5.68
C MET A 70 -6.57 4.47 -4.35
N ILE A 71 -7.44 5.34 -3.84
CA ILE A 71 -7.99 5.28 -2.48
C ILE A 71 -9.50 5.04 -2.55
N ASP A 72 -9.97 4.02 -1.84
CA ASP A 72 -11.37 3.58 -1.83
C ASP A 72 -12.14 3.99 -0.57
N ASP A 73 -11.49 4.69 0.36
CA ASP A 73 -12.09 5.18 1.59
C ASP A 73 -12.18 6.72 1.57
N PRO A 74 -13.40 7.29 1.61
CA PRO A 74 -13.58 8.74 1.60
C PRO A 74 -12.94 9.49 2.78
N ALA A 75 -12.87 8.87 3.96
CA ALA A 75 -12.21 9.48 5.11
C ALA A 75 -10.70 9.51 4.93
N MET A 76 -10.11 8.43 4.38
CA MET A 76 -8.69 8.40 4.04
C MET A 76 -8.34 9.47 2.98
N MET A 77 -9.18 9.64 1.96
CA MET A 77 -9.05 10.74 0.98
C MET A 77 -9.02 12.10 1.67
N SER A 78 -10.01 12.36 2.53
CA SER A 78 -10.11 13.63 3.26
C SER A 78 -8.86 13.93 4.08
N TYR A 79 -8.29 12.92 4.75
CA TYR A 79 -7.06 13.08 5.53
C TYR A 79 -5.82 13.36 4.67
N LEU A 80 -5.71 12.71 3.51
CA LEU A 80 -4.61 12.96 2.56
C LEU A 80 -4.69 14.36 1.95
N GLU A 81 -5.89 14.88 1.71
CA GLU A 81 -6.11 16.23 1.21
C GLU A 81 -5.83 17.30 2.28
N SER A 82 -6.37 17.12 3.48
CA SER A 82 -6.21 18.05 4.60
C SER A 82 -4.84 17.99 5.25
N ARG A 83 -4.09 16.90 5.01
CA ARG A 83 -2.83 16.55 5.69
C ARG A 83 -2.98 16.47 7.22
N SER A 84 -4.17 16.13 7.70
CA SER A 84 -4.48 16.00 9.11
C SER A 84 -5.69 15.10 9.36
N SER A 85 -5.56 14.20 10.32
CA SER A 85 -6.64 13.28 10.74
C SER A 85 -7.10 13.50 12.19
N GLY A 86 -6.30 14.22 12.99
CA GLY A 86 -6.47 14.28 14.45
C GLY A 86 -5.97 13.03 15.19
N ASP A 87 -5.51 12.01 14.46
CA ASP A 87 -4.86 10.81 15.00
C ASP A 87 -3.35 10.91 14.77
N ALA A 88 -2.59 11.00 15.86
CA ALA A 88 -1.13 11.15 15.82
C ALA A 88 -0.41 10.00 15.08
N PHE A 89 -0.98 8.79 15.08
CA PHE A 89 -0.44 7.67 14.33
C PHE A 89 -0.58 7.90 12.82
N ILE A 90 -1.79 8.24 12.38
CA ILE A 90 -2.09 8.51 10.96
C ILE A 90 -1.27 9.70 10.47
N ASP A 91 -1.23 10.78 11.24
CA ASP A 91 -0.45 11.98 10.90
C ASP A 91 1.05 11.66 10.80
N GLY A 92 1.56 10.79 11.68
CA GLY A 92 2.93 10.28 11.61
C GLY A 92 3.22 9.48 10.33
N ARG A 93 2.23 8.70 9.86
CA ARG A 93 2.34 7.95 8.60
C ARG A 93 2.29 8.86 7.38
N MET A 94 1.40 9.86 7.37
CA MET A 94 1.38 10.87 6.30
C MET A 94 2.72 11.59 6.20
N ARG A 95 3.31 12.03 7.32
CA ARG A 95 4.66 12.62 7.33
C ARG A 95 5.72 11.66 6.76
N SER A 96 5.64 10.37 7.06
CA SER A 96 6.57 9.38 6.51
C SER A 96 6.43 9.23 5.00
N ILE A 97 5.19 9.24 4.50
CA ILE A 97 4.88 9.21 3.06
C ILE A 97 5.41 10.47 2.38
N ASP A 98 5.17 11.64 2.96
CA ASP A 98 5.64 12.93 2.41
C ASP A 98 7.17 13.00 2.35
N LEU A 99 7.87 12.45 3.36
CA LEU A 99 9.33 12.33 3.33
C LEU A 99 9.80 11.45 2.16
N LEU A 100 9.15 10.31 1.90
CA LEU A 100 9.48 9.44 0.77
C LEU A 100 9.23 10.14 -0.57
N ILE A 101 8.10 10.84 -0.70
CA ILE A 101 7.74 11.62 -1.88
C ILE A 101 8.82 12.68 -2.15
N GLY A 102 9.18 13.46 -1.14
CA GLY A 102 10.18 14.52 -1.25
C GLY A 102 11.58 13.99 -1.57
N GLN A 103 12.05 12.95 -0.88
CA GLN A 103 13.37 12.35 -1.10
C GLN A 103 13.54 11.77 -2.50
N ARG A 104 12.44 11.37 -3.13
CA ARG A 104 12.42 10.73 -4.45
C ARG A 104 11.92 11.67 -5.55
N SER A 105 11.60 12.92 -5.21
CA SER A 105 11.00 13.92 -6.11
C SER A 105 9.79 13.37 -6.87
N LEU A 106 8.92 12.61 -6.20
CA LEU A 106 7.77 12.00 -6.85
C LEU A 106 6.69 13.04 -7.14
N ASP A 107 6.05 12.91 -8.30
CA ASP A 107 4.82 13.64 -8.62
C ASP A 107 3.63 12.78 -8.19
N VAL A 108 2.96 13.16 -7.09
CA VAL A 108 1.89 12.36 -6.48
C VAL A 108 0.55 13.00 -6.68
N SER A 109 -0.40 12.20 -7.16
CA SER A 109 -1.81 12.53 -7.26
C SER A 109 -2.63 11.50 -6.52
N VAL A 110 -3.76 11.91 -5.94
CA VAL A 110 -4.66 11.04 -5.18
C VAL A 110 -5.99 10.97 -5.92
N TYR A 111 -6.49 9.75 -6.14
CA TYR A 111 -7.74 9.48 -6.84
C TYR A 111 -8.65 8.62 -5.98
N GLY A 112 -9.88 9.08 -5.80
CA GLY A 112 -10.96 8.28 -5.23
C GLY A 112 -11.40 7.20 -6.22
N ILE A 113 -11.60 5.98 -5.73
CA ILE A 113 -12.12 4.84 -6.48
C ILE A 113 -13.25 4.16 -5.68
N GLU A 114 -14.05 3.33 -6.35
CA GLU A 114 -14.98 2.46 -5.64
C GLU A 114 -14.22 1.31 -4.95
N SER A 115 -14.73 0.81 -3.82
CA SER A 115 -14.07 -0.29 -3.09
C SER A 115 -13.96 -1.59 -3.93
N SER A 116 -14.87 -1.81 -4.87
CA SER A 116 -14.80 -2.93 -5.82
C SER A 116 -13.65 -2.82 -6.82
N GLU A 117 -13.10 -1.63 -7.02
CA GLU A 117 -11.97 -1.36 -7.91
C GLU A 117 -10.61 -1.48 -7.19
N ASN A 118 -10.62 -1.56 -5.86
CA ASN A 118 -9.39 -1.69 -5.08
C ASN A 118 -8.84 -3.12 -5.16
N VAL A 119 -7.94 -3.33 -6.12
CA VAL A 119 -7.30 -4.63 -6.36
C VAL A 119 -6.42 -5.13 -5.20
N ALA A 120 -6.13 -4.29 -4.20
CA ALA A 120 -5.41 -4.70 -3.00
C ALA A 120 -6.33 -5.37 -1.96
N THR A 121 -7.63 -5.04 -1.92
CA THR A 121 -8.57 -5.53 -0.91
C THR A 121 -8.74 -7.05 -0.92
N PRO A 122 -8.91 -7.72 -2.09
CA PRO A 122 -9.03 -9.19 -2.13
C PRO A 122 -7.79 -9.93 -1.59
N LEU A 123 -6.63 -9.27 -1.52
CA LEU A 123 -5.39 -9.87 -1.00
C LEU A 123 -5.40 -10.01 0.52
N LEU A 124 -6.27 -9.30 1.24
CA LEU A 124 -6.36 -9.36 2.71
C LEU A 124 -6.82 -10.74 3.19
N GLU A 125 -7.75 -11.36 2.47
CA GLU A 125 -8.43 -12.61 2.86
C GLU A 125 -7.74 -13.88 2.32
N ARG A 126 -6.75 -13.73 1.43
CA ARG A 126 -6.10 -14.85 0.75
C ARG A 126 -5.18 -15.64 1.68
N THR A 127 -5.74 -16.52 2.50
CA THR A 127 -4.99 -17.57 3.19
C THR A 127 -4.32 -18.45 2.13
N GLY A 128 -3.02 -18.71 2.27
CA GLY A 128 -2.17 -19.20 1.18
C GLY A 128 -2.74 -20.39 0.40
N SER A 129 -2.70 -20.31 -0.93
CA SER A 129 -2.49 -21.50 -1.75
C SER A 129 -0.99 -21.61 -1.96
N ALA A 130 -0.42 -22.72 -1.48
CA ALA A 130 0.98 -23.08 -1.63
C ALA A 130 1.36 -23.08 -3.11
N THR A 131 2.43 -22.36 -3.47
CA THR A 131 3.28 -22.79 -4.57
C THR A 131 3.94 -24.09 -4.14
N ASN A 132 3.32 -25.23 -4.45
CA ASN A 132 4.06 -26.48 -4.57
C ASN A 132 4.97 -26.31 -5.78
N ALA A 133 6.24 -26.05 -5.49
CA ALA A 133 7.32 -26.16 -6.45
C ALA A 133 7.27 -27.54 -7.07
N VAL A 134 7.36 -27.54 -8.39
CA VAL A 134 7.52 -28.69 -9.27
C VAL A 134 8.64 -29.58 -8.75
N ASP A 135 8.37 -30.88 -8.70
CA ASP A 135 9.31 -31.96 -8.45
C ASP A 135 10.65 -31.72 -9.15
N ALA A 136 11.70 -31.54 -8.36
CA ALA A 136 13.06 -31.81 -8.81
C ALA A 136 13.42 -33.24 -8.36
N PRO A 137 13.75 -34.16 -9.28
CA PRO A 137 14.23 -35.48 -8.87
C PRO A 137 15.60 -35.32 -8.22
N SER A 138 15.77 -35.93 -7.04
CA SER A 138 17.07 -36.05 -6.37
C SER A 138 17.87 -37.22 -6.97
N PRO A 139 19.21 -37.13 -6.97
CA PRO A 139 20.13 -38.02 -7.70
C PRO A 139 20.18 -39.46 -7.20
#